data_AF-A0AAW1ZFV6-F1
#
_entry.id   AF-A0AAW1ZFV6-F1
#
_cell.length_a   1.000
_cell.length_b   1.000
_cell.length_c   1.000
_cell.angle_alpha   90.00
_cell.angle_beta   90.00
_cell.angle_gamma   90.00
#
_symmetry.space_group_name_H-M   'P 1'
#
loop_
_entity.id
_entity.type
_entity.pdbx_description
1 polymer ?
#
loop_
_entity_poly.entity_id
_entity_poly.type
_entity_poly.pdbx_seq_one_letter_code
_entity_poly.pdbx_strand_id
1 'polypeptide(L)' 'MEKGYPKPVEVVFPGMTGKVTAAFQYKGFNYLFSGSKVFEFGSYNNKLFRVLNNNYFLPC' A
#
# COMPACT_ATOMS: atom_id res chain seq x y z
N MET A 1 -16.35 13.84 -3.40
CA MET A 1 -15.47 13.55 -2.25
C MET A 1 -16.34 13.14 -1.08
N GLU A 2 -15.99 12.05 -0.41
CA GLU A 2 -16.72 11.62 0.78
C GLU A 2 -16.37 12.47 2.00
N LYS A 3 -17.31 12.56 2.94
CA LYS A 3 -17.14 13.32 4.17
C LYS A 3 -16.00 12.70 5.00
N GLY A 4 -14.94 13.47 5.24
CA GLY A 4 -13.77 13.03 6.00
C GLY A 4 -12.53 12.70 5.17
N TYR A 5 -12.55 12.90 3.84
CA TYR A 5 -11.35 12.93 3.00
C TYR A 5 -11.00 14.37 2.62
N PRO A 6 -9.70 14.70 2.41
CA PRO A 6 -8.53 13.82 2.39
C PRO A 6 -8.06 13.38 3.79
N LYS A 7 -7.54 12.16 3.89
CA LYS A 7 -6.90 11.64 5.11
C LYS A 7 -5.41 11.42 4.85
N PRO A 8 -4.55 11.58 5.85
CA PRO A 8 -3.16 11.17 5.73
C PRO A 8 -3.06 9.68 5.40
N VAL A 9 -2.17 9.32 4.47
CA VAL A 9 -1.95 7.92 4.07
C VAL A 9 -1.54 7.08 5.28
N GLU A 10 -0.71 7.62 6.16
CA GLU A 10 -0.23 6.97 7.39
C GLU A 10 -1.35 6.57 8.36
N VAL A 11 -2.47 7.31 8.35
CA VAL A 11 -3.64 7.01 9.19
C VAL A 11 -4.45 5.85 8.62
N VAL A 12 -4.51 5.74 7.28
CA VAL A 12 -5.27 4.68 6.60
C VAL A 12 -4.44 3.41 6.43
N PHE A 13 -3.14 3.55 6.19
CA PHE A 13 -2.18 2.48 5.90
C PHE A 13 -1.03 2.53 6.91
N PRO A 14 -1.27 2.07 8.15
CA PRO A 14 -0.28 2.13 9.21
C PRO A 14 0.96 1.30 8.86
N GLY A 15 2.14 1.88 9.05
CA GLY A 15 3.43 1.24 8.76
C GLY A 15 3.96 1.49 7.35
N MET A 16 3.19 2.14 6.46
CA MET A 16 3.76 2.70 5.24
C MET A 16 4.63 3.91 5.59
N THR A 17 5.87 3.91 5.12
CA THR A 17 6.78 5.05 5.26
C THR A 17 7.07 5.66 3.90
N GLY A 18 6.98 7.00 3.83
CA GLY A 18 7.30 7.77 2.63
C GLY A 18 6.14 7.98 1.66
N LYS A 19 6.49 8.44 0.46
CA LYS A 19 5.52 8.83 -0.58
C LYS A 19 5.06 7.61 -1.38
N VAL A 20 3.75 7.48 -1.55
CA VAL A 20 3.17 6.52 -2.50
C VAL A 20 3.57 6.90 -3.92
N THR A 21 4.33 6.05 -4.60
CA THR A 21 4.73 6.24 -6.01
C THR A 21 3.78 5.54 -6.97
N ALA A 22 3.18 4.42 -6.55
CA ALA A 22 2.19 3.68 -7.31
C ALA A 22 1.27 2.89 -6.36
N ALA A 23 0.08 2.54 -6.83
CA ALA A 23 -0.88 1.75 -6.08
C ALA A 23 -1.71 0.87 -7.01
N PHE A 24 -2.03 -0.36 -6.59
CA PHE A 24 -3.05 -1.17 -7.23
C PHE A 24 -3.71 -2.13 -6.25
N GLN A 25 -4.89 -2.64 -6.61
CA GLN A 25 -5.62 -3.63 -5.83
C GLN A 25 -5.69 -4.95 -6.60
N TYR A 26 -5.38 -6.06 -5.95
CA TYR A 26 -5.48 -7.39 -6.54
C TYR A 26 -5.82 -8.44 -5.49
N LYS A 27 -6.78 -9.34 -5.81
CA LYS A 27 -7.19 -10.47 -4.97
C LYS A 27 -7.47 -10.13 -3.50
N GLY A 28 -8.07 -8.97 -3.22
CA GLY A 28 -8.40 -8.55 -1.85
C GLY A 28 -7.22 -7.97 -1.06
N PHE A 29 -6.14 -7.61 -1.75
CA PHE A 29 -5.00 -6.89 -1.19
C PHE A 29 -4.79 -5.55 -1.90
N ASN A 30 -4.41 -4.55 -1.13
CA ASN A 30 -3.98 -3.24 -1.61
C ASN A 30 -2.45 -3.21 -1.61
N TYR A 31 -1.86 -3.01 -2.79
CA TYR A 31 -0.43 -2.91 -2.99
C TYR A 31 -0.04 -1.45 -3.16
N LEU A 32 0.79 -0.95 -2.25
CA LEU A 32 1.29 0.42 -2.25
C LEU A 32 2.81 0.43 -2.44
N PHE A 33 3.29 1.22 -3.38
CA PHE A 33 4.71 1.32 -3.71
C PHE A 33 5.29 2.57 -3.05
N SER A 34 6.45 2.42 -2.40
CA SER A 34 7.28 3.51 -1.90
C SER A 34 8.70 3.27 -2.39
N GLY A 35 9.02 3.83 -3.56
CA GLY A 35 10.31 3.62 -4.21
C GLY A 35 10.53 2.15 -4.58
N SER A 36 11.51 1.50 -3.95
CA SER A 36 11.87 0.08 -4.19
C SER A 36 11.09 -0.92 -3.33
N LYS A 37 10.28 -0.44 -2.37
CA LYS A 37 9.48 -1.28 -1.47
C LYS A 37 8.02 -1.30 -1.88
N VAL A 38 7.39 -2.45 -1.72
CA VAL A 38 5.96 -2.65 -1.91
C VAL A 38 5.33 -3.10 -0.61
N PHE A 39 4.32 -2.39 -0.16
CA PHE A 39 3.56 -2.70 1.05
C PHE A 39 2.27 -3.39 0.62
N GLU A 40 2.09 -4.62 1.08
CA GLU A 40 0.85 -5.38 0.87
C GLU A 40 -0.04 -5.20 2.10
N PHE A 41 -1.22 -4.63 1.89
CA PHE A 41 -2.24 -4.42 2.90
C PHE A 41 -3.45 -5.29 2.63
N GLY A 42 -4.05 -5.87 3.67
CA GLY A 42 -5.35 -6.55 3.54
C GLY A 42 -6.47 -5.54 3.23
N SER A 43 -7.32 -5.81 2.23
CA SER A 43 -8.33 -4.84 1.77
C SER A 43 -9.43 -4.52 2.80
N TYR A 44 -9.68 -5.40 3.77
CA TYR A 44 -10.74 -5.22 4.76
C TYR A 44 -10.30 -4.39 5.97
N ASN A 45 -9.09 -4.63 6.47
CA ASN A 45 -8.61 -4.01 7.71
C ASN A 45 -7.50 -2.99 7.47
N ASN A 46 -7.09 -2.77 6.21
CA ASN A 46 -5.89 -2.01 5.82
C ASN A 46 -4.68 -2.33 6.71
N LYS A 47 -4.60 -3.59 7.15
CA LYS A 47 -3.53 -4.08 8.01
C LYS A 47 -2.35 -4.46 7.13
N LEU A 48 -1.17 -3.96 7.47
CA LEU A 48 0.06 -4.33 6.79
C LEU A 48 0.26 -5.84 6.94
N PHE A 49 0.25 -6.55 5.81
CA PHE A 49 0.45 -7.99 5.78
C PHE A 49 1.94 -8.31 5.63
N ARG A 50 2.61 -7.68 4.67
CA ARG A 50 4.05 -7.83 4.43
C ARG A 50 4.62 -6.67 3.62
N VAL A 51 5.94 -6.53 3.68
CA VAL A 51 6.73 -5.62 2.84
C VAL A 51 7.57 -6.46 1.89
N LEU A 52 7.44 -6.17 0.60
CA LEU A 52 8.06 -6.86 -0.52
C LEU A 52 9.04 -5.89 -1.23
N ASN A 53 9.94 -6.45 -2.05
CA ASN A 53 10.75 -5.66 -2.97
C ASN A 53 10.03 -5.50 -4.32
N ASN A 54 10.40 -4.48 -5.09
CA ASN A 54 9.79 -4.17 -6.38
C ASN A 54 9.86 -5.34 -7.39
N ASN A 55 10.89 -6.18 -7.29
CA ASN A 55 11.08 -7.36 -8.14
C ASN A 55 10.09 -8.49 -7.87
N TYR A 56 9.18 -8.35 -6.90
CA TYR A 56 8.17 -9.38 -6.59
C TYR A 56 7.17 -9.57 -7.75
N PHE A 57 6.77 -8.49 -8.41
CA PHE A 57 5.83 -8.54 -9.53
C PHE A 57 6.51 -8.77 -10.87
N LEU A 58 7.75 -8.30 -10.99
CA LEU A 58 8.57 -8.39 -12.19
C LEU A 58 9.89 -9.05 -11.79
N PRO A 59 9.93 -10.40 -11.66
CA PRO A 59 11.17 -11.10 -11.42
C PRO A 59 12.08 -10.91 -12.64
N CYS A 60 13.32 -10.48 -12.38
CA CYS A 60 14.37 -10.38 -13.37
C CYS A 60 15.30 -11.60 -13.27
#